data_AF-H3D6E5-F1
#
_entry.id   AF-H3D6E5-F1
#
_cell.length_a   1.000
_cell.length_b   1.000
_cell.length_c   1.000
_cell.angle_alpha   90.00
_cell.angle_beta   90.00
_cell.angle_gamma   90.00
#
_symmetry.space_group_name_H-M   'P 1'
#
loop_
_entity.id
_entity.type
_entity.pdbx_description
1 polymer ?
#
loop_
_entity_poly.entity_id
_entity_poly.type
_entity_poly.pdbx_seq_one_letter_code
_entity_poly.pdbx_strand_id
1 'polypeptide(L)'
;MRVYPLVLFLCLLCDGRAQKFSAITFLRVDQDKECNVECSGTPRKPLCASDGRTFTSRCEFLRAKCRDPQLEVTRGPCKDTSRCVAEKKYTEQQAKKLFPQVFVPVCNPDGTYSEVQCHSYTGYCWCVTPNGRPISGSAVANKKPRCQERGSSKCLHLSHIFFKSICSSVT
;
A
#
# COMPACT_ATOMS: atom_id res chain seq x y z
N MET A 1 13.73 -29.93 53.43
CA MET A 1 12.42 -30.32 53.98
C MET A 1 11.49 -29.13 53.75
N ARG A 2 10.46 -29.29 52.91
CA ARG A 2 9.49 -28.24 52.54
C ARG A 2 8.46 -28.10 53.66
N VAL A 3 8.13 -26.89 54.10
CA VAL A 3 6.74 -26.54 54.49
C VAL A 3 6.52 -25.02 54.33
N TYR A 4 5.57 -24.66 53.47
CA TYR A 4 4.89 -23.35 53.45
C TYR A 4 3.54 -23.54 54.18
N PRO A 5 3.01 -22.50 54.85
CA PRO A 5 1.57 -22.37 54.99
C PRO A 5 1.06 -21.13 54.25
N LEU A 6 0.20 -21.39 53.28
CA LEU A 6 -0.75 -20.49 52.64
C LEU A 6 -2.03 -20.55 53.47
N VAL A 7 -2.50 -19.46 54.10
CA VAL A 7 -3.95 -19.21 54.25
C VAL A 7 -4.23 -17.69 54.35
N LEU A 8 -5.00 -17.21 53.37
CA LEU A 8 -5.75 -15.96 53.32
C LEU A 8 -6.59 -15.72 54.60
N PHE A 9 -6.79 -14.46 55.01
CA PHE A 9 -8.09 -13.76 54.89
C PHE A 9 -8.09 -12.35 55.54
N LEU A 10 -8.80 -11.44 54.85
CA LEU A 10 -9.48 -10.20 55.30
C LEU A 10 -8.67 -8.92 55.61
N CYS A 11 -8.88 -7.97 54.68
CA CYS A 11 -9.41 -6.62 54.89
C CYS A 11 -9.05 -5.90 56.20
N LEU A 12 -8.32 -4.79 56.07
CA LEU A 12 -8.85 -3.44 56.33
C LEU A 12 -7.81 -2.39 55.90
N LEU A 13 -8.33 -1.26 55.43
CA LEU A 13 -7.61 -0.14 54.84
C LEU A 13 -6.68 0.59 55.82
N CYS A 14 -5.81 1.40 55.22
CA CYS A 14 -5.06 2.56 55.73
C CYS A 14 -3.55 2.33 55.94
N ASP A 15 -2.73 2.66 54.93
CA ASP A 15 -2.05 3.96 54.93
C ASP A 15 -1.49 4.28 53.53
N GLY A 16 -1.52 5.56 53.17
CA GLY A 16 -1.33 6.04 51.82
C GLY A 16 0.13 6.03 51.38
N ARG A 17 0.40 5.30 50.30
CA ARG A 17 1.38 5.75 49.31
C ARG A 17 0.91 5.33 47.93
N ALA A 18 0.13 6.20 47.32
CA ALA A 18 -0.14 6.18 45.90
C ALA A 18 1.20 6.35 45.17
N GLN A 19 1.86 5.24 44.84
CA GLN A 19 2.77 5.22 43.72
C GLN A 19 1.91 5.52 42.51
N LYS A 20 1.99 6.78 42.06
CA LYS A 20 1.47 7.27 40.79
C LYS A 20 2.17 6.46 39.70
N PHE A 21 1.65 5.26 39.44
CA PHE A 21 1.73 4.64 38.14
C PHE A 21 0.95 5.59 37.25
N SER A 22 1.66 6.58 36.71
CA SER A 22 1.16 7.43 35.67
C SER A 22 0.78 6.50 34.52
N ALA A 23 -0.50 6.17 34.48
CA ALA A 23 -1.22 5.77 33.30
C ALA A 23 -1.12 6.93 32.31
N ILE A 24 0.05 7.10 31.69
CA ILE A 24 0.24 7.96 30.53
C ILE A 24 0.35 7.01 29.35
N THR A 25 -0.82 6.71 28.83
CA THR A 25 -1.12 6.68 27.41
C THR A 25 -0.11 5.96 26.51
N PHE A 26 -0.47 4.74 26.12
CA PHE A 26 -0.14 4.21 24.80
C PHE A 26 -0.70 5.16 23.73
N LEU A 27 -0.02 6.26 23.44
CA LEU A 27 0.03 6.75 22.08
C LEU A 27 1.21 6.00 21.46
N ARG A 28 0.91 5.09 20.53
CA ARG A 28 1.82 4.99 19.39
C ARG A 28 1.92 6.42 18.88
N VAL A 29 3.05 7.08 19.12
CA VAL A 29 3.41 8.23 18.30
C VAL A 29 3.58 7.59 16.93
N ASP A 30 2.54 7.64 16.11
CA ASP A 30 2.73 7.60 14.67
C ASP A 30 3.73 8.72 14.44
N GLN A 31 4.99 8.34 14.25
CA GLN A 31 6.03 9.27 13.89
C GLN A 31 5.66 9.70 12.48
N ASP A 32 4.83 10.73 12.39
CA ASP A 32 4.62 11.50 11.19
C ASP A 32 6.02 11.85 10.70
N LYS A 33 6.49 11.13 9.69
CA LYS A 33 7.76 11.43 9.05
C LYS A 33 7.54 12.79 8.41
N GLU A 34 8.06 13.83 9.06
CA GLU A 34 8.03 15.18 8.53
C GLU A 34 8.87 15.19 7.25
N CYS A 35 8.21 14.95 6.12
CA CYS A 35 8.84 14.98 4.81
C CYS A 35 8.96 16.42 4.29
N ASN A 36 8.58 17.44 5.06
CA ASN A 36 8.59 18.82 4.61
C ASN A 36 10.02 19.37 4.54
N VAL A 37 10.61 19.27 3.34
CA VAL A 37 11.91 19.85 3.01
C VAL A 37 11.73 21.02 2.06
N GLU A 38 12.45 22.11 2.33
CA GLU A 38 12.49 23.26 1.44
C GLU A 38 13.49 23.00 0.30
N CYS A 39 13.05 23.20 -0.94
CA CYS A 39 13.82 22.90 -2.15
C CYS A 39 14.24 24.16 -2.94
N SER A 40 14.13 25.33 -2.33
CA SER A 40 14.50 26.64 -2.89
C SER A 40 15.98 26.64 -3.31
N GLY A 41 16.27 26.99 -4.56
CA GLY A 41 17.66 27.09 -5.08
C GLY A 41 18.29 25.79 -5.60
N THR A 42 17.53 24.69 -5.69
CA THR A 42 18.07 23.44 -6.26
C THR A 42 18.19 23.49 -7.79
N PRO A 43 19.20 22.82 -8.39
CA PRO A 43 19.33 22.76 -9.84
C PRO A 43 18.10 22.12 -10.49
N ARG A 44 17.53 22.81 -11.49
CA ARG A 44 16.42 22.30 -12.31
C ARG A 44 16.93 21.15 -13.19
N LYS A 45 16.71 19.93 -12.72
CA LYS A 45 17.04 18.69 -13.40
C LYS A 45 15.77 17.85 -13.40
N PRO A 46 14.96 17.93 -14.47
CA PRO A 46 13.67 17.27 -14.49
C PRO A 46 13.83 15.77 -14.41
N LEU A 47 12.94 15.15 -13.65
CA LEU A 47 12.93 13.73 -13.35
C LEU A 47 11.52 13.18 -13.55
N CYS A 48 11.40 12.06 -14.26
CA CYS A 48 10.14 11.39 -14.49
C CYS A 48 10.00 10.28 -13.45
N ALA A 49 9.04 10.42 -12.55
CA ALA A 49 8.79 9.40 -11.55
C ALA A 49 7.94 8.25 -12.09
N SER A 50 7.96 7.14 -11.36
CA SER A 50 7.08 6.00 -11.59
C SER A 50 5.60 6.36 -11.47
N ASP A 51 5.33 7.50 -10.85
CA ASP A 51 4.14 8.32 -10.95
C ASP A 51 3.41 8.55 -12.27
N GLY A 52 4.23 8.72 -13.31
CA GLY A 52 3.92 9.65 -14.40
C GLY A 52 4.09 11.13 -14.05
N ARG A 53 4.52 11.49 -12.83
CA ARG A 53 4.76 12.89 -12.44
C ARG A 53 6.17 13.33 -12.81
N THR A 54 6.27 14.53 -13.37
CA THR A 54 7.56 15.20 -13.59
C THR A 54 7.92 16.03 -12.36
N PHE A 55 9.05 15.69 -11.73
CA PHE A 55 9.67 16.48 -10.66
C PHE A 55 10.68 17.45 -11.25
N THR A 56 10.73 18.69 -10.77
CA THR A 56 11.61 19.72 -11.34
C THR A 56 13.05 19.61 -10.83
N SER A 57 13.23 19.00 -9.67
CA SER A 57 14.54 18.73 -9.06
C SER A 57 14.56 17.42 -8.29
N ARG A 58 15.79 16.97 -7.97
CA ARG A 58 15.99 15.79 -7.12
C ARG A 58 15.46 15.98 -5.71
N CYS A 59 15.48 17.21 -5.18
CA CYS A 59 14.96 17.52 -3.84
C CYS A 59 13.45 17.28 -3.78
N GLU A 60 12.70 17.78 -4.77
CA GLU A 60 11.25 17.55 -4.83
C GLU A 60 10.92 16.06 -4.96
N PHE A 61 11.71 15.31 -5.72
CA PHE A 61 11.56 13.86 -5.81
C PHE A 61 11.80 13.18 -4.46
N LEU A 62 12.84 13.54 -3.72
CA LEU A 62 13.14 12.95 -2.40
C LEU A 62 12.03 13.27 -1.38
N ARG A 63 11.48 14.48 -1.45
CA ARG A 63 10.30 14.88 -0.66
C ARG A 63 9.10 13.96 -0.92
N ALA A 64 8.85 13.60 -2.18
CA ALA A 64 7.79 12.67 -2.56
C ALA A 64 8.14 11.21 -2.20
N LYS A 65 9.38 10.76 -2.39
CA LYS A 65 9.84 9.41 -2.04
C LYS A 65 9.79 9.14 -0.53
N CYS A 66 9.93 10.19 0.29
CA CYS A 66 9.69 10.10 1.73
C CYS A 66 8.24 9.68 2.06
N ARG A 67 7.28 10.09 1.24
CA ARG A 67 5.84 9.74 1.36
C ARG A 67 5.51 8.41 0.68
N ASP A 68 6.09 8.12 -0.49
CA ASP A 68 5.97 6.82 -1.17
C ASP A 68 7.37 6.20 -1.36
N PRO A 69 7.82 5.31 -0.45
CA PRO A 69 9.14 4.69 -0.53
C PRO A 69 9.37 3.85 -1.79
N GLN A 70 8.30 3.43 -2.47
CA GLN A 70 8.34 2.62 -3.70
C GLN A 70 8.41 3.48 -4.97
N LEU A 71 8.56 4.81 -4.82
CA LEU A 71 8.64 5.71 -5.96
C LEU A 71 10.01 5.60 -6.65
N GLU A 72 9.98 5.17 -7.91
CA GLU A 72 11.15 5.07 -8.78
C GLU A 72 11.24 6.25 -9.77
N VAL A 73 12.40 6.45 -10.41
CA VAL A 73 12.66 7.66 -11.21
C VAL A 73 13.61 7.44 -12.39
N THR A 74 13.30 8.11 -13.51
CA THR A 74 14.08 8.18 -14.74
C THR A 74 14.50 9.63 -15.03
N ARG A 75 15.64 9.84 -15.69
CA ARG A 75 16.12 11.19 -16.05
C ARG A 75 15.26 11.83 -17.14
N GLY A 76 15.02 13.14 -17.04
CA GLY A 76 14.22 13.92 -17.97
C GLY A 76 12.76 14.06 -17.53
N PRO A 77 11.97 14.92 -18.19
CA PRO A 77 10.54 15.03 -17.93
C PRO A 77 9.81 13.76 -18.35
N CYS A 78 8.67 13.47 -17.73
CA CYS A 78 7.76 12.48 -18.28
C CYS A 78 7.28 12.95 -19.65
N LYS A 79 7.19 12.01 -20.60
CA LYS A 79 6.56 12.28 -21.89
C LYS A 79 5.08 12.54 -21.64
N ASP A 80 4.46 13.47 -22.37
CA ASP A 80 3.00 13.76 -22.26
C ASP A 80 2.12 12.56 -22.62
N THR A 81 2.73 11.44 -23.04
CA THR A 81 2.10 10.14 -23.08
C THR A 81 1.94 9.58 -21.67
N SER A 82 0.71 9.27 -21.27
CA SER A 82 0.45 8.64 -19.97
C SER A 82 1.31 7.38 -19.75
N ARG A 83 1.63 7.10 -18.49
CA ARG A 83 2.52 5.98 -18.11
C ARG A 83 2.06 4.65 -18.71
N CYS A 84 0.77 4.33 -18.63
CA CYS A 84 0.23 3.10 -19.19
C CYS A 84 0.46 3.03 -20.71
N VAL A 85 0.19 4.11 -21.45
CA VAL A 85 0.36 4.16 -22.91
C VAL A 85 1.83 4.02 -23.30
N ALA A 86 2.73 4.66 -22.55
CA ALA A 86 4.17 4.52 -22.78
C ALA A 86 4.65 3.09 -22.52
N GLU A 87 4.21 2.46 -21.43
CA GLU A 87 4.54 1.08 -21.07
C GLU A 87 3.97 0.09 -22.08
N LYS A 88 2.70 0.26 -22.48
CA LYS A 88 2.05 -0.53 -23.53
C LYS A 88 2.84 -0.48 -24.84
N LYS A 89 3.21 0.71 -25.32
CA LYS A 89 3.98 0.87 -26.57
C LYS A 89 5.35 0.18 -26.49
N TYR A 90 6.02 0.27 -25.35
CA TYR A 90 7.32 -0.38 -25.15
C TYR A 90 7.18 -1.92 -25.10
N THR A 91 6.23 -2.42 -24.31
CA THR A 91 6.00 -3.86 -24.13
C THR A 91 5.47 -4.53 -25.41
N GLU A 92 4.60 -3.87 -26.18
CA GLU A 92 4.14 -4.37 -27.48
C GLU A 92 5.28 -4.55 -28.49
N GLN A 93 6.26 -3.64 -28.50
CA GLN A 93 7.45 -3.79 -29.34
C GLN A 93 8.31 -4.98 -28.92
N GLN A 94 8.38 -5.26 -27.61
CA GLN A 94 9.08 -6.43 -27.08
C GLN A 94 8.31 -7.71 -27.39
N ALA A 95 6.98 -7.74 -27.25
CA ALA A 95 6.15 -8.91 -27.53
C ALA A 95 6.25 -9.38 -28.99
N LYS A 96 6.49 -8.45 -29.93
CA LYS A 96 6.78 -8.78 -31.34
C LYS A 96 8.12 -9.52 -31.54
N LYS A 97 9.05 -9.40 -30.58
CA LYS A 97 10.39 -10.00 -30.64
C LYS A 97 10.57 -11.19 -29.69
N LEU A 98 9.93 -11.17 -28.52
CA LEU A 98 10.15 -12.06 -27.38
C LEU A 98 8.98 -13.03 -27.09
N PHE A 99 8.06 -13.26 -28.04
CA PHE A 99 6.91 -14.20 -27.94
C PHE A 99 5.74 -13.71 -27.06
N PRO A 100 4.52 -14.29 -27.20
CA PRO A 100 3.30 -13.93 -26.43
C PRO A 100 3.40 -14.07 -24.90
N GLN A 101 4.54 -14.54 -24.39
CA GLN A 101 4.87 -14.68 -22.97
C GLN A 101 5.00 -13.32 -22.25
N VAL A 102 5.15 -12.22 -23.02
CA VAL A 102 5.36 -10.87 -22.49
C VAL A 102 4.03 -10.23 -22.10
N PHE A 103 3.94 -9.73 -20.87
CA PHE A 103 2.81 -8.96 -20.41
C PHE A 103 2.74 -7.59 -21.08
N VAL A 104 1.58 -7.28 -21.65
CA VAL A 104 1.25 -5.97 -22.21
C VAL A 104 0.09 -5.38 -21.39
N PRO A 105 0.27 -4.20 -20.75
CA PRO A 105 -0.77 -3.60 -19.93
C PRO A 105 -1.93 -3.07 -20.78
N VAL A 106 -3.15 -3.17 -20.24
CA VAL A 106 -4.36 -2.56 -20.80
C VAL A 106 -4.52 -1.14 -20.21
N CYS A 107 -4.83 -0.18 -21.08
CA CYS A 107 -5.02 1.22 -20.72
C CYS A 107 -6.44 1.66 -21.06
N ASN A 108 -6.99 2.54 -20.24
CA ASN A 108 -8.22 3.26 -20.51
C ASN A 108 -7.99 4.38 -21.56
N PRO A 109 -9.05 4.93 -22.18
CA PRO A 109 -8.94 6.00 -23.18
C PRO A 109 -8.30 7.30 -22.66
N ASP A 110 -8.45 7.58 -21.36
CA ASP A 110 -7.81 8.69 -20.65
C ASP A 110 -6.30 8.46 -20.41
N GLY A 111 -5.80 7.27 -20.76
CA GLY A 111 -4.41 6.88 -20.58
C GLY A 111 -4.08 6.30 -19.21
N THR A 112 -5.05 6.17 -18.29
CA THR A 112 -4.85 5.47 -17.01
C THR A 112 -4.79 3.96 -17.21
N TYR A 113 -4.33 3.22 -16.19
CA TYR A 113 -4.39 1.75 -16.23
C TYR A 113 -5.83 1.28 -16.08
N SER A 114 -6.22 0.30 -16.89
CA SER A 114 -7.48 -0.43 -16.66
C SER A 114 -7.45 -1.07 -15.29
N GLU A 115 -8.53 -0.95 -14.52
CA GLU A 115 -8.61 -1.48 -13.15
C GLU A 115 -8.36 -3.00 -13.13
N VAL A 116 -8.75 -3.71 -14.19
CA VAL A 116 -8.42 -5.13 -14.40
C VAL A 116 -7.32 -5.26 -15.44
N GLN A 117 -6.22 -5.92 -15.08
CA GLN A 117 -5.17 -6.35 -15.99
C GLN A 117 -5.21 -7.86 -16.16
N CYS A 118 -4.95 -8.35 -17.38
CA CYS A 118 -4.93 -9.77 -17.69
C CYS A 118 -3.67 -10.14 -18.45
N HIS A 119 -3.04 -11.24 -18.08
CA HIS A 119 -1.92 -11.84 -18.79
C HIS A 119 -2.42 -12.98 -19.68
N SER A 120 -2.53 -12.72 -20.99
CA SER A 120 -3.15 -13.65 -21.94
C SER A 120 -2.46 -15.02 -22.00
N TYR A 121 -1.14 -15.08 -21.76
CA TYR A 121 -0.40 -16.35 -21.82
C TYR A 121 -0.60 -17.23 -20.58
N THR A 122 -0.59 -16.65 -19.37
CA THR A 122 -0.79 -17.44 -18.14
C THR A 122 -2.26 -17.57 -17.75
N GLY A 123 -3.15 -16.79 -18.36
CA GLY A 123 -4.58 -16.75 -18.05
C GLY A 123 -4.94 -16.05 -16.74
N TYR A 124 -3.96 -15.43 -16.06
CA TYR A 124 -4.21 -14.72 -14.80
C TYR A 124 -4.69 -13.29 -15.06
N CYS A 125 -5.70 -12.87 -14.31
CA CYS A 125 -6.13 -11.48 -14.23
C CYS A 125 -6.07 -10.99 -12.79
N TRP A 126 -5.76 -9.71 -12.58
CA TRP A 126 -5.69 -9.08 -11.26
C TRP A 126 -6.19 -7.62 -11.32
N CYS A 127 -6.52 -7.07 -10.17
CA CYS A 127 -6.84 -5.66 -10.04
C CYS A 127 -5.57 -4.82 -9.88
N VAL A 128 -5.57 -3.60 -10.40
CA VAL A 128 -4.49 -2.63 -10.21
C VAL A 128 -5.01 -1.31 -9.66
N THR A 129 -4.13 -0.58 -8.98
CA THR A 129 -4.33 0.82 -8.62
C THR A 129 -4.32 1.71 -9.87
N PRO A 130 -4.81 2.96 -9.79
CA PRO A 130 -4.72 3.92 -10.90
C PRO A 130 -3.29 4.14 -11.45
N ASN A 131 -2.27 3.86 -10.64
CA ASN A 131 -0.85 3.96 -11.01
C ASN A 131 -0.28 2.65 -11.63
N GLY A 132 -1.12 1.62 -11.81
CA GLY A 132 -0.74 0.34 -12.41
C GLY A 132 -0.16 -0.69 -11.43
N ARG A 133 -0.11 -0.40 -10.12
CA ARG A 133 0.37 -1.37 -9.13
C ARG A 133 -0.67 -2.48 -8.87
N PRO A 134 -0.30 -3.76 -8.88
CA PRO A 134 -1.22 -4.86 -8.58
C PRO A 134 -1.72 -4.82 -7.13
N ILE A 135 -3.00 -5.14 -6.94
CA ILE A 135 -3.63 -5.27 -5.64
C ILE A 135 -3.44 -6.71 -5.14
N SER A 136 -2.81 -6.87 -3.98
CA SER A 136 -2.56 -8.19 -3.38
C SER A 136 -3.86 -8.97 -3.15
N GLY A 137 -3.86 -10.26 -3.48
CA GLY A 137 -5.02 -11.14 -3.32
C GLY A 137 -6.11 -10.99 -4.39
N SER A 138 -5.95 -10.09 -5.36
CA SER A 138 -6.92 -9.91 -6.45
C SER A 138 -6.69 -10.81 -7.67
N ALA A 139 -5.58 -11.55 -7.70
CA ALA A 139 -5.21 -12.39 -8.83
C ALA A 139 -6.09 -13.65 -8.91
N VAL A 140 -6.70 -13.87 -10.07
CA VAL A 140 -7.58 -15.01 -10.36
C VAL A 140 -7.19 -15.64 -11.69
N ALA A 141 -7.29 -16.96 -11.79
CA ALA A 141 -7.00 -17.71 -13.01
C ALA A 141 -8.25 -17.84 -13.89
N ASN A 142 -8.09 -17.62 -15.20
CA ASN A 142 -9.08 -17.81 -16.27
C ASN A 142 -10.42 -17.06 -16.08
N LYS A 143 -10.44 -16.03 -15.23
CA LYS A 143 -11.62 -15.21 -14.92
C LYS A 143 -11.19 -13.76 -14.71
N LYS A 144 -12.12 -12.81 -14.82
CA LYS A 144 -11.86 -11.40 -14.46
C LYS A 144 -12.26 -11.17 -13.00
N PRO A 145 -11.38 -10.59 -12.15
CA PRO A 145 -11.74 -10.23 -10.79
C PRO A 145 -12.74 -9.07 -10.79
N ARG A 146 -13.54 -8.98 -9.72
CA ARG A 146 -14.36 -7.80 -9.45
C ARG A 146 -13.53 -6.83 -8.64
N CYS A 147 -13.07 -5.77 -9.26
CA CYS A 147 -12.36 -4.71 -8.58
C CYS A 147 -13.39 -3.75 -7.97
N GLN A 148 -13.25 -3.46 -6.68
CA GLN A 148 -14.13 -2.51 -5.99
C GLN A 148 -13.43 -1.16 -6.00
N GLU A 149 -13.96 -0.22 -6.78
CA GLU A 149 -13.52 1.16 -6.75
C GLU A 149 -13.68 1.72 -5.33
N ARG A 150 -12.54 1.87 -4.63
CA ARG A 150 -12.36 2.50 -3.32
C ARG A 150 -13.44 2.20 -2.27
N GLY A 151 -13.09 1.31 -1.34
CA GLY A 151 -13.66 1.28 0.00
C GLY A 151 -14.49 0.04 0.31
N SER A 152 -13.85 -1.12 0.41
CA SER A 152 -14.24 -2.06 1.45
C SER A 152 -13.10 -3.03 1.70
N SER A 153 -12.57 -2.99 2.90
CA SER A 153 -12.01 -4.15 3.58
C SER A 153 -13.02 -5.30 3.47
N LYS A 154 -12.97 -6.08 2.41
CA LYS A 154 -13.59 -7.40 2.38
C LYS A 154 -12.49 -8.39 2.69
N CYS A 155 -12.20 -8.45 3.98
CA CYS A 155 -11.67 -9.66 4.57
C CYS A 155 -12.78 -10.71 4.44
N LEU A 156 -12.72 -11.56 3.42
CA LEU A 156 -13.50 -12.80 3.38
C LEU A 156 -12.53 -13.89 2.92
N HIS A 157 -11.82 -14.53 3.86
CA HIS A 157 -12.30 -15.64 4.69
C HIS A 157 -12.28 -16.95 3.91
N LEU A 158 -11.27 -17.79 4.16
CA LEU A 158 -11.42 -19.23 3.99
C LEU A 158 -11.60 -19.86 5.39
N SER A 159 -12.86 -20.20 5.63
CA SER A 159 -13.41 -21.30 6.42
C SER A 159 -12.37 -22.31 6.95
N HIS A 160 -12.35 -22.68 8.23
CA HIS A 160 -13.39 -23.49 8.87
C HIS A 160 -13.23 -23.53 10.41
N ILE A 161 -14.37 -23.59 11.11
CA ILE A 161 -14.61 -24.20 12.46
C ILE A 161 -14.47 -23.25 13.68
N PHE A 162 -15.65 -22.77 14.12
CA PHE A 162 -16.06 -22.30 15.45
C PHE A 162 -15.35 -21.09 16.09
N PHE A 163 -15.95 -19.90 15.99
CA PHE A 163 -16.59 -19.29 17.16
C PHE A 163 -17.63 -18.26 16.75
N LYS A 164 -18.75 -18.27 17.47
CA LYS A 164 -19.97 -17.49 17.24
C LYS A 164 -19.72 -15.99 17.30
N SER A 165 -20.50 -15.28 16.49
CA SER A 165 -21.18 -14.01 16.75
C SER A 165 -20.68 -13.19 17.96
N ILE A 166 -20.21 -11.98 17.69
CA ILE A 166 -20.83 -10.73 18.16
C ILE A 166 -20.38 -9.63 17.18
N CYS A 167 -21.31 -9.23 16.30
CA CYS A 167 -21.25 -7.91 15.70
C CYS A 167 -21.83 -6.97 16.77
N SER A 168 -20.97 -6.34 17.59
CA SER A 168 -21.43 -5.29 18.47
C SER A 168 -21.58 -4.03 17.65
N SER A 169 -22.83 -3.67 17.39
CA SER A 169 -23.25 -2.29 17.18
C SER A 169 -22.57 -1.40 18.22
N VAL A 170 -21.94 -0.30 17.78
CA VAL A 170 -21.50 0.76 18.68
C VAL A 170 -22.26 2.02 18.29
N THR A 171 -23.26 2.27 19.13
CA THR A 171 -23.80 3.53 19.67
C THR A 171 -23.89 4.76 18.78
#